data_AF-A0A017TJG9-F1
#
_entry.id   AF-A0A017TJG9-F1
#
_cell.length_a   1.000
_cell.length_b   1.000
_cell.length_c   1.000
_cell.angle_alpha   90.00
_cell.angle_beta   90.00
_cell.angle_gamma   90.00
#
_symmetry.space_group_name_H-M   'P 1'
#
loop_
_entity.id
_entity.type
_entity.pdbx_description
1 polymer ?
#
loop_
_entity_poly.entity_id
_entity_poly.type
_entity_poly.pdbx_seq_one_letter_code
_entity_poly.pdbx_strand_id
1 'polypeptide(L)'
;MSYDGIKAGVQAASKIRVEEVAEDFPWVREAMKCLEDMVLPCKFSEVKQRWKGQGLLEALQQSKSRPQHLDQGEEGVRRDLEELGFFERMSDGRVNMPDVYRVAFGLRRKGGVRPVR
;
A
#
# COMPACT_ATOMS: atom_id res chain seq x y z
N MET A 1 31.61 -9.64 -2.25
CA MET A 1 30.81 -8.40 -2.37
C MET A 1 30.08 -8.46 -3.70
N SER A 2 28.83 -8.91 -3.71
CA SER A 2 27.92 -8.86 -4.87
C SER A 2 26.52 -9.15 -4.33
N TYR A 3 25.71 -8.10 -4.19
CA TYR A 3 24.34 -8.15 -3.65
C TYR A 3 23.33 -7.78 -4.75
N ASP A 4 23.56 -8.26 -5.97
CA ASP A 4 22.80 -7.86 -7.17
C ASP A 4 22.22 -9.06 -7.95
N GLY A 5 21.98 -10.18 -7.27
CA GLY A 5 21.56 -11.44 -7.91
C GLY A 5 20.08 -11.82 -7.79
N ILE A 6 19.26 -11.09 -7.02
CA ILE A 6 17.85 -11.50 -6.75
C ILE A 6 16.91 -10.30 -6.81
N LYS A 7 16.88 -9.60 -7.94
CA LYS A 7 15.77 -8.66 -8.24
C LYS A 7 15.06 -8.93 -9.57
N ALA A 8 15.56 -9.87 -10.36
CA ALA A 8 14.97 -10.23 -11.66
C ALA A 8 14.06 -11.47 -11.62
N GLY A 9 14.02 -12.22 -10.52
CA GLY A 9 13.24 -13.47 -10.40
C GLY A 9 11.79 -13.31 -9.92
N VAL A 10 11.42 -12.14 -9.40
CA VAL A 10 10.08 -11.87 -8.81
C VAL A 10 9.28 -10.93 -9.72
N GLN A 11 9.21 -11.24 -11.01
CA GLN A 11 8.20 -10.61 -11.89
C GLN A 11 7.22 -11.62 -12.49
N ALA A 12 7.42 -12.93 -12.24
CA ALA A 12 6.58 -13.98 -12.82
C ALA A 12 5.61 -14.67 -11.83
N ALA A 13 5.78 -14.50 -10.50
CA ALA A 13 5.00 -15.26 -9.52
C ALA A 13 3.79 -14.52 -8.90
N SER A 14 3.70 -13.19 -9.03
CA SER A 14 2.72 -12.40 -8.26
C SER A 14 1.47 -12.06 -9.09
N LYS A 15 0.69 -13.09 -9.43
CA LYS A 15 -0.69 -12.92 -9.88
C LYS A 15 -1.67 -13.45 -8.81
N ILE A 16 -1.28 -13.34 -7.54
CA ILE A 16 -2.23 -13.54 -6.43
C ILE A 16 -3.27 -12.43 -6.59
N ARG A 17 -4.53 -12.82 -6.77
CA ARG A 17 -5.63 -11.90 -7.01
C ARG A 17 -5.68 -10.98 -5.80
N VAL A 18 -5.80 -9.67 -6.02
CA VAL A 18 -5.88 -8.67 -4.93
C VAL A 18 -6.91 -9.07 -3.87
N GLU A 19 -7.98 -9.70 -4.32
CA GLU A 19 -9.05 -10.26 -3.50
C GLU A 19 -8.53 -11.31 -2.50
N GLU A 20 -7.68 -12.25 -2.93
CA GLU A 20 -7.10 -13.31 -2.08
C GLU A 20 -6.25 -12.72 -0.96
N VAL A 21 -5.31 -11.81 -1.29
CA VAL A 21 -4.46 -11.16 -0.27
C VAL A 21 -5.31 -10.30 0.67
N ALA A 22 -6.34 -9.62 0.15
CA ALA A 22 -7.22 -8.81 0.97
C ALA A 22 -8.22 -9.64 1.81
N GLU A 23 -8.42 -10.93 1.50
CA GLU A 23 -9.15 -11.89 2.34
C GLU A 23 -8.27 -12.41 3.48
N ASP A 24 -7.01 -12.77 3.20
CA ASP A 24 -6.05 -13.22 4.22
C ASP A 24 -5.61 -12.09 5.17
N PHE A 25 -5.57 -10.85 4.67
CA PHE A 25 -5.15 -9.68 5.43
C PHE A 25 -6.23 -8.57 5.45
N PRO A 26 -7.31 -8.74 6.24
CA PRO A 26 -8.41 -7.76 6.32
C PRO A 26 -7.96 -6.34 6.66
N TRP A 27 -6.88 -6.20 7.45
CA TRP A 27 -6.31 -4.90 7.82
C TRP A 27 -5.79 -4.10 6.63
N VAL A 28 -5.42 -4.77 5.53
CA VAL A 28 -4.99 -4.10 4.29
C VAL A 28 -6.15 -3.30 3.72
N ARG A 29 -7.37 -3.85 3.72
CA ARG A 29 -8.56 -3.14 3.22
C ARG A 29 -8.82 -1.86 4.01
N GLU A 30 -8.67 -1.91 5.33
CA GLU A 30 -8.81 -0.73 6.20
C GLU A 30 -7.74 0.33 5.89
N ALA A 31 -6.49 -0.08 5.70
CA ALA A 31 -5.40 0.81 5.32
C ALA A 31 -5.62 1.44 3.93
N MET A 32 -6.11 0.67 2.95
CA MET A 32 -6.36 1.15 1.58
C MET A 32 -7.58 2.06 1.50
N LYS A 33 -8.65 1.76 2.25
CA LYS A 33 -9.86 2.60 2.33
C LYS A 33 -9.53 4.01 2.80
N CYS A 34 -8.58 4.15 3.73
CA CYS A 34 -8.13 5.46 4.18
C CYS A 34 -7.46 6.29 3.08
N LEU A 35 -6.94 5.65 2.03
CA LEU A 35 -6.20 6.26 0.94
C LEU A 35 -7.03 6.45 -0.32
N GLU A 36 -8.33 6.12 -0.31
CA GLU A 36 -9.22 6.33 -1.45
C GLU A 36 -9.08 7.74 -2.04
N ASP A 37 -9.10 7.83 -3.38
CA ASP A 37 -8.85 9.03 -4.18
C ASP A 37 -7.46 9.67 -4.07
N MET A 38 -6.55 9.11 -3.28
CA MET A 38 -5.18 9.60 -3.21
C MET A 38 -4.45 9.39 -4.55
N VAL A 39 -3.59 10.35 -4.88
CA VAL A 39 -2.82 10.36 -6.12
C VAL A 39 -1.43 9.79 -5.85
N LEU A 40 -1.06 8.71 -6.54
CA LEU A 40 0.26 8.09 -6.46
C LEU A 40 1.08 8.31 -7.75
N PRO A 41 2.43 8.36 -7.67
CA PRO A 41 3.24 8.30 -6.45
C PRO A 41 3.22 9.61 -5.63
N CYS A 42 3.23 9.50 -4.31
CA CYS A 42 3.18 10.63 -3.35
C CYS A 42 4.22 10.52 -2.23
N LYS A 43 4.40 11.57 -1.43
CA LYS A 43 5.27 11.47 -0.26
C LYS A 43 4.60 10.61 0.81
N PHE A 44 5.38 9.79 1.52
CA PHE A 44 4.82 9.01 2.62
C PHE A 44 4.21 9.85 3.73
N SER A 45 4.69 11.07 3.93
CA SER A 45 4.08 12.03 4.86
C SER A 45 2.60 12.30 4.54
N GLU A 46 2.21 12.30 3.26
CA GLU A 46 0.82 12.51 2.84
C GLU A 46 -0.03 11.28 3.17
N VAL A 47 0.51 10.07 2.94
CA VAL A 47 -0.14 8.79 3.31
C VAL A 47 -0.37 8.75 4.82
N LYS A 48 0.68 9.05 5.58
CA LYS A 48 0.68 9.11 7.04
C LYS A 48 -0.35 10.10 7.57
N GLN A 49 -0.43 11.29 6.98
CA GLN A 49 -1.44 12.29 7.35
C GLN A 49 -2.85 11.78 7.09
N ARG A 50 -3.09 11.07 5.98
CA ARG A 50 -4.40 10.53 5.66
C ARG A 50 -4.82 9.40 6.60
N TRP A 51 -3.90 8.51 6.93
CA TRP A 51 -4.13 7.46 7.94
C TRP A 51 -4.41 8.03 9.32
N LYS A 52 -3.66 9.04 9.76
CA LYS A 52 -3.92 9.75 11.03
C LYS A 52 -5.30 10.41 11.04
N GLY A 53 -5.64 11.13 9.97
CA GLY A 53 -6.93 11.82 9.87
C GLY A 53 -8.14 10.88 9.85
N GLN A 54 -7.94 9.60 9.48
CA GLN A 54 -8.97 8.57 9.47
C GLN A 54 -8.89 7.63 10.70
N GLY A 55 -7.97 7.87 11.64
CA GLY A 55 -7.82 7.02 12.83
C GLY A 55 -7.38 5.58 12.53
N LEU A 56 -6.57 5.35 11.49
CA LEU A 56 -6.21 4.00 11.05
C LEU A 56 -5.62 3.16 12.18
N LEU A 57 -4.65 3.70 12.94
CA LEU A 57 -3.98 2.92 13.99
C LEU A 57 -4.96 2.49 15.08
N GLU A 58 -5.90 3.36 15.46
CA GLU A 58 -6.95 3.05 16.45
C GLU A 58 -7.88 1.95 15.93
N ALA A 59 -8.28 2.01 14.66
CA ALA A 59 -9.08 0.98 14.01
C ALA A 59 -8.33 -0.36 13.95
N LEU A 60 -7.04 -0.36 13.59
CA LEU A 60 -6.22 -1.56 13.52
C LEU A 60 -5.94 -2.18 14.89
N GLN A 61 -5.80 -1.37 15.94
CA GLN A 61 -5.69 -1.88 17.31
C GLN A 61 -6.92 -2.65 17.76
N GLN A 62 -8.11 -2.30 17.26
CA GLN A 62 -9.36 -2.99 17.59
C GLN A 62 -9.68 -4.15 16.62
N SER A 63 -8.95 -4.25 15.51
CA SER A 63 -9.14 -5.31 14.52
C SER A 63 -8.66 -6.67 15.00
N LYS A 64 -9.32 -7.73 14.52
CA LYS A 64 -8.95 -9.14 14.73
C LYS A 64 -7.68 -9.54 13.98
N SER A 65 -7.41 -8.90 12.85
CA SER A 65 -6.18 -9.07 12.07
C SER A 65 -5.42 -7.76 12.06
N ARG A 66 -4.10 -7.82 12.29
CA ARG A 66 -3.24 -6.66 12.51
C ARG A 66 -1.96 -6.78 11.70
N PRO A 67 -1.39 -5.65 11.24
CA PRO A 67 -0.04 -5.62 10.71
C PRO A 67 0.97 -6.13 11.74
N GLN A 68 2.04 -6.78 11.29
CA GLN A 68 3.07 -7.34 12.15
C GLN A 68 3.79 -6.24 12.93
N HIS A 69 4.00 -5.07 12.31
CA HIS A 69 4.76 -3.97 12.88
C HIS A 69 3.86 -2.82 13.37
N LEU A 70 2.62 -3.11 13.79
CA LEU A 70 1.67 -2.08 14.26
C LEU A 70 2.21 -1.23 15.42
N ASP A 71 3.12 -1.77 16.25
CA ASP A 71 3.77 -1.04 17.35
C ASP A 71 4.65 0.12 16.87
N GLN A 72 5.11 0.08 15.62
CA GLN A 72 5.91 1.14 14.98
C GLN A 72 5.04 2.24 14.36
N GLY A 73 3.72 2.18 14.60
CA GLY A 73 2.75 3.13 14.06
C GLY A 73 2.64 3.06 12.54
N GLU A 74 2.46 4.20 11.88
CA GLU A 74 2.24 4.23 10.43
C GLU A 74 3.46 3.74 9.62
N GLU A 75 4.68 3.94 10.14
CA GLU A 75 5.89 3.44 9.48
C GLU A 75 5.88 1.91 9.40
N GLY A 76 5.41 1.25 10.46
CA GLY A 76 5.26 -0.21 10.49
C GLY A 76 4.19 -0.71 9.54
N VAL A 77 3.02 -0.06 9.51
CA VAL A 77 1.96 -0.37 8.54
C VAL A 77 2.46 -0.23 7.10
N ARG A 78 3.21 0.84 6.79
CA ARG A 78 3.84 1.02 5.49
C ARG A 78 4.79 -0.13 5.15
N ARG A 79 5.66 -0.50 6.10
CA ARG A 79 6.61 -1.60 5.92
C ARG A 79 5.90 -2.91 5.59
N ASP A 80 4.86 -3.25 6.36
CA ASP A 80 4.09 -4.47 6.12
C ASP A 80 3.44 -4.45 4.73
N LEU A 81 2.93 -3.30 4.28
CA LEU A 81 2.40 -3.15 2.92
C LEU A 81 3.48 -3.25 1.83
N GLU A 82 4.71 -2.83 2.10
CA GLU A 82 5.86 -3.00 1.18
C GLU A 82 6.28 -4.48 1.11
N GLU A 83 6.33 -5.17 2.25
CA GLU A 83 6.64 -6.61 2.34
C GLU A 83 5.57 -7.47 1.63
N LEU A 84 4.31 -7.06 1.70
CA LEU A 84 3.20 -7.69 0.97
C LEU A 84 3.12 -7.28 -0.52
N GLY A 85 3.92 -6.30 -0.97
CA GLY A 85 3.95 -5.84 -2.36
C GLY A 85 2.85 -4.87 -2.76
N PHE A 86 2.06 -4.34 -1.82
CA PHE A 86 1.08 -3.29 -2.09
C PHE A 86 1.74 -1.93 -2.30
N PHE A 87 2.84 -1.65 -1.57
CA PHE A 87 3.59 -0.42 -1.70
C PHE A 87 4.97 -0.67 -2.33
N GLU A 88 5.36 0.25 -3.20
CA GLU A 88 6.69 0.31 -3.79
C GLU A 88 7.38 1.62 -3.38
N ARG A 89 8.62 1.52 -2.92
CA ARG A 89 9.44 2.70 -2.64
C ARG A 89 10.12 3.18 -3.91
N MET A 90 9.80 4.40 -4.32
CA MET A 90 10.47 5.10 -5.40
C MET A 90 11.90 5.51 -4.99
N SER A 91 12.78 5.68 -5.97
CA SER A 91 14.18 6.10 -5.74
C SER A 91 14.31 7.45 -5.04
N ASP A 92 13.30 8.32 -5.16
CA ASP A 92 13.23 9.63 -4.51
C ASP A 92 12.49 9.61 -3.15
N GLY A 93 12.18 8.41 -2.63
CA GLY A 93 11.55 8.22 -1.33
C GLY A 93 10.02 8.31 -1.33
N ARG A 94 9.39 8.57 -2.49
CA ARG A 94 7.93 8.50 -2.63
C ARG A 94 7.41 7.07 -2.52
N VAL A 95 6.14 6.95 -2.16
CA VAL A 95 5.38 5.70 -2.19
C VAL A 95 4.62 5.62 -3.51
N ASN A 96 4.77 4.50 -4.19
CA ASN A 96 3.98 4.10 -5.35
C ASN A 96 3.16 2.85 -5.02
N MET A 97 2.24 2.50 -5.91
CA MET A 97 1.47 1.27 -5.84
C MET A 97 1.36 0.63 -7.23
N PRO A 98 1.56 -0.69 -7.35
CA PRO A 98 1.32 -1.40 -8.61
C PRO A 98 -0.12 -1.20 -9.09
N ASP A 99 -0.31 -1.06 -10.41
CA ASP A 99 -1.62 -0.71 -10.97
C ASP A 99 -2.74 -1.70 -10.67
N VAL A 100 -2.40 -2.98 -10.52
CA VAL A 100 -3.35 -4.03 -10.16
C VAL A 100 -4.06 -3.72 -8.84
N TYR A 101 -3.32 -3.24 -7.84
CA TYR A 101 -3.87 -2.83 -6.55
C TYR A 101 -4.51 -1.45 -6.65
N ARG A 102 -3.89 -0.54 -7.39
CA ARG A 102 -4.37 0.83 -7.53
C ARG A 102 -5.80 0.88 -8.09
N VAL A 103 -6.09 0.08 -9.12
CA VAL A 103 -7.44 -0.01 -9.71
C VAL A 103 -8.42 -0.70 -8.75
N ALA A 104 -8.00 -1.78 -8.09
CA ALA A 104 -8.84 -2.52 -7.16
C ALA A 104 -9.30 -1.69 -5.96
N PHE A 105 -8.47 -0.75 -5.49
CA PHE A 105 -8.78 0.14 -4.35
C PHE A 105 -9.18 1.57 -4.76
N GLY A 106 -9.48 1.82 -6.04
CA GLY A 106 -10.00 3.13 -6.49
C GLY A 106 -8.99 4.29 -6.47
N LEU A 107 -7.68 4.00 -6.45
CA LEU A 107 -6.62 5.01 -6.34
C LEU A 107 -6.31 5.69 -7.69
N ARG A 108 -6.01 6.99 -7.67
CA ARG A 108 -5.80 7.80 -8.88
C ARG A 108 -4.32 7.84 -9.28
N ARG A 109 -4.04 7.81 -10.58
CA ARG A 109 -2.68 8.01 -11.14
C ARG A 109 -2.40 9.50 -11.32
N LYS A 110 -1.21 9.98 -10.93
CA LYS A 110 -0.79 11.35 -11.27
C LYS A 110 -0.61 11.47 -12.79
N GLY A 111 -1.52 12.15 -13.47
CA GLY A 111 -1.53 12.34 -14.93
C GLY A 111 -2.60 11.55 -15.71
N GLY A 112 -3.37 10.67 -15.04
CA GLY A 112 -4.53 10.00 -15.65
C GLY A 112 -5.75 10.92 -15.67
N VAL A 113 -5.85 11.75 -16.71
CA VAL A 113 -7.06 12.52 -17.03
C VAL A 113 -8.29 11.60 -17.00
N ARG A 114 -9.37 12.04 -16.34
CA ARG A 114 -10.70 11.46 -16.59
C ARG A 114 -11.01 11.74 -18.06
N PRO A 115 -11.38 10.76 -18.90
CA PRO A 115 -12.27 11.10 -20.00
C PRO A 115 -13.53 11.65 -19.35
N VAL A 116 -13.84 12.90 -19.66
CA VAL A 116 -15.12 13.50 -19.31
C VAL A 116 -16.20 12.69 -20.04
N ARG A 117 -17.16 12.16 -19.29
CA ARG A 117 -18.49 11.82 -19.81
C ARG A 117 -19.49 12.63 -19.03
#